data_AF-A0A359HMH3-F1
#
_entry.id   AF-A0A359HMH3-F1
#
_cell.length_a   1.000
_cell.length_b   1.000
_cell.length_c   1.000
_cell.angle_alpha   90.00
_cell.angle_beta   90.00
_cell.angle_gamma   90.00
#
_symmetry.space_group_name_H-M   'P 1'
#
loop_
_entity.id
_entity.type
_entity.pdbx_description
1 polymer ?
#
loop_
_entity_poly.entity_id
_entity_poly.type
_entity_poly.pdbx_seq_one_letter_code
_entity_poly.pdbx_strand_id
1 'polypeptide(L)'
;MKTIPQLQIALDYISLPPALVMASLVAPEVDIIEIGTPLCKAAGLDGIKAIREICPGKLILADFKTPDVGGIEAAMAFDAGADMITVIGGAAIATVKEAYAETQRRGKEMLMELTGVRDIIARATEWRQIGIDRIVYHREWDAQSAGREWGEDDKATIRQLINMGYRVTITGGLTLDLLPFFADLEASVLICGRSIREQPDPRAAARAIRLAIADLWSGSNSNVRSSSVRSSSVDLAAKAIRWGVSEMGLSLVTDGRDCPGCNSANRFCRGSRTDIRIPSGIDRQQFFRQLIANMGTGESPAVGMDANGSFYLDVGALPLLNENSILSLLSATSVALQKVGQPTNTRAAMTVAHNILSE
;
A
#
# COMPACT_ATOMS: atom_id res chain seq x y z
N MET A 1 -6.35 -20.98 -10.67
CA MET A 1 -5.42 -20.09 -9.95
C MET A 1 -6.05 -18.71 -9.97
N LYS A 2 -6.10 -18.00 -8.83
CA LYS A 2 -6.54 -16.60 -8.83
C LYS A 2 -5.63 -15.80 -9.77
N THR A 3 -6.19 -14.98 -10.65
CA THR A 3 -5.42 -14.04 -11.47
C THR A 3 -4.92 -12.93 -10.56
N ILE A 4 -3.63 -12.60 -10.66
CA ILE A 4 -3.05 -11.47 -9.94
C ILE A 4 -3.50 -10.18 -10.64
N PRO A 5 -4.16 -9.24 -9.93
CA PRO A 5 -4.57 -7.97 -10.52
C PRO A 5 -3.38 -7.19 -11.07
N GLN A 6 -3.58 -6.50 -12.19
CA GLN A 6 -2.58 -5.55 -12.69
C GLN A 6 -2.59 -4.27 -11.86
N LEU A 7 -1.44 -3.62 -11.72
CA LEU A 7 -1.32 -2.30 -11.11
C LEU A 7 -1.40 -1.21 -12.18
N GLN A 8 -2.34 -0.28 -12.02
CA GLN A 8 -2.50 0.89 -12.88
C GLN A 8 -2.20 2.19 -12.13
N ILE A 9 -1.50 3.12 -12.77
CA ILE A 9 -1.34 4.50 -12.29
C ILE A 9 -2.28 5.44 -13.03
N ALA A 10 -3.10 6.20 -12.30
CA ALA A 10 -3.90 7.30 -12.85
C ALA A 10 -3.13 8.61 -12.81
N LEU A 11 -2.84 9.21 -13.97
CA LEU A 11 -2.15 10.50 -14.11
C LEU A 11 -3.14 11.67 -14.17
N ASP A 12 -3.84 11.95 -13.07
CA ASP A 12 -4.76 13.11 -12.96
C ASP A 12 -4.00 14.43 -12.74
N TYR A 13 -3.27 14.86 -13.77
CA TYR A 13 -2.62 16.16 -13.82
C TYR A 13 -3.38 17.12 -14.73
N ILE A 14 -3.25 18.42 -14.48
CA ILE A 14 -3.75 19.47 -15.39
C ILE A 14 -2.64 20.07 -16.27
N SER A 15 -1.46 19.44 -16.28
CA SER A 15 -0.29 19.88 -17.04
C SER A 15 0.52 18.66 -17.48
N LEU A 16 0.95 18.64 -18.73
CA LEU A 16 1.62 17.49 -19.34
C LEU A 16 3.03 17.23 -18.77
N PRO A 17 3.94 18.23 -18.62
CA PRO A 17 5.29 17.99 -18.11
C PRO A 17 5.38 17.21 -16.78
N PRO A 18 4.66 17.55 -15.70
CA PRO A 18 4.72 16.76 -14.46
C PRO A 18 4.13 15.35 -14.62
N ALA A 19 3.15 15.17 -15.51
CA ALA A 19 2.62 13.85 -15.82
C ALA A 19 3.66 12.95 -16.51
N LEU A 20 4.44 13.49 -17.45
CA LEU A 20 5.50 12.76 -18.13
C LEU A 20 6.61 12.33 -17.15
N VAL A 21 7.04 13.24 -16.27
CA VAL A 21 8.03 12.91 -15.23
C VAL A 21 7.54 11.78 -14.34
N MET A 22 6.29 11.87 -13.87
CA MET A 22 5.68 10.83 -13.03
C MET A 22 5.59 9.49 -13.77
N ALA A 23 5.13 9.50 -15.02
CA ALA A 23 5.01 8.31 -15.85
C ALA A 23 6.36 7.60 -16.01
N SER A 24 7.42 8.32 -16.38
CA SER A 24 8.77 7.75 -16.52
C SER A 24 9.28 7.16 -15.21
N LEU A 25 8.99 7.80 -14.08
CA LEU A 25 9.46 7.38 -12.76
C LEU A 25 8.83 6.04 -12.32
N VAL A 26 7.52 5.89 -12.51
CA VAL A 26 6.76 4.74 -11.97
C VAL A 26 6.55 3.63 -12.99
N ALA A 27 6.77 3.88 -14.28
CA ALA A 27 6.61 2.90 -15.35
C ALA A 27 7.22 1.52 -15.02
N PRO A 28 8.43 1.39 -14.43
CA PRO A 28 8.98 0.07 -14.11
C PRO A 28 8.13 -0.78 -13.15
N GLU A 29 7.30 -0.15 -12.32
CA GLU A 29 6.57 -0.81 -11.23
C GLU A 29 5.07 -1.05 -11.54
N VAL A 30 4.53 -0.36 -12.55
CA VAL A 30 3.10 -0.44 -12.93
C VAL A 30 2.92 -1.15 -14.27
N ASP A 31 1.76 -1.77 -14.49
CA ASP A 31 1.46 -2.48 -15.73
C ASP A 31 0.72 -1.57 -16.74
N ILE A 32 -0.12 -0.66 -16.24
CA ILE A 32 -0.95 0.25 -17.05
C ILE A 32 -0.70 1.70 -16.63
N ILE A 33 -0.59 2.59 -17.62
CA ILE A 33 -0.55 4.05 -17.42
C ILE A 33 -1.84 4.65 -17.96
N GLU A 34 -2.58 5.33 -17.09
CA GLU A 34 -3.82 6.00 -17.45
C GLU A 34 -3.59 7.50 -17.61
N ILE A 35 -4.00 8.04 -18.76
CA ILE A 35 -4.17 9.48 -18.97
C ILE A 35 -5.54 9.80 -18.36
N GLY A 36 -5.52 10.25 -17.10
CA GLY A 36 -6.73 10.53 -16.34
C GLY A 36 -7.58 11.63 -16.98
N THR A 37 -8.88 11.66 -16.69
CA THR A 37 -9.81 12.66 -17.26
C THR A 37 -9.26 14.11 -17.22
N PRO A 38 -8.66 14.62 -16.12
CA PRO A 38 -8.11 15.98 -16.10
C PRO A 38 -6.97 16.20 -17.10
N LEU A 39 -6.12 15.20 -17.30
CA LEU A 39 -4.99 15.29 -18.23
C LEU A 39 -5.45 15.17 -19.68
N CYS A 40 -6.43 14.31 -19.97
CA CYS A 40 -7.11 14.26 -21.27
C CYS A 40 -7.70 15.63 -21.62
N LYS A 41 -8.33 16.31 -20.67
CA LYS A 41 -8.92 17.65 -20.87
C LYS A 41 -7.86 18.75 -21.03
N ALA A 42 -6.74 18.65 -20.31
CA ALA A 42 -5.70 19.67 -20.33
C ALA A 42 -4.73 19.56 -21.51
N ALA A 43 -4.36 18.33 -21.90
CA ALA A 43 -3.33 18.05 -22.90
C ALA A 43 -3.89 17.43 -24.19
N GLY A 44 -5.17 17.05 -24.22
CA GLY A 44 -5.79 16.40 -25.37
C GLY A 44 -5.07 15.10 -25.77
N LEU A 45 -5.09 14.83 -27.07
CA LEU A 45 -4.44 13.64 -27.65
C LEU A 45 -2.92 13.65 -27.53
N ASP A 46 -2.29 14.82 -27.38
CA ASP A 46 -0.85 14.91 -27.27
C ASP A 46 -0.34 14.33 -25.94
N GLY A 47 -1.17 14.32 -24.90
CA GLY A 47 -0.87 13.59 -23.66
C GLY A 47 -0.72 12.09 -23.89
N ILE A 48 -1.59 11.49 -24.72
CA ILE A 48 -1.53 10.06 -25.05
C ILE A 48 -0.28 9.76 -25.89
N LYS A 49 -0.04 10.55 -26.94
CA LYS A 49 1.13 10.37 -27.83
C LYS A 49 2.44 10.46 -27.07
N ALA A 50 2.58 11.48 -26.22
CA ALA A 50 3.79 11.69 -25.44
C ALA A 50 4.04 10.54 -24.45
N ILE A 51 3.00 10.04 -23.76
CA ILE A 51 3.13 8.87 -22.88
C ILE A 51 3.50 7.61 -23.67
N ARG A 52 2.91 7.38 -24.84
CA ARG A 52 3.29 6.25 -25.72
C ARG A 52 4.75 6.32 -26.14
N GLU A 53 5.26 7.51 -26.46
CA GLU A 53 6.65 7.71 -26.86
C GLU A 53 7.63 7.36 -25.72
N ILE A 54 7.38 7.83 -24.50
CA ILE A 54 8.29 7.60 -23.36
C ILE A 54 8.10 6.23 -22.68
N CYS A 55 6.93 5.60 -22.84
CA CYS A 55 6.57 4.32 -22.22
C CYS A 55 6.03 3.30 -23.25
N PRO A 56 6.81 2.97 -24.31
CA PRO A 56 6.29 2.21 -25.46
C PRO A 56 5.82 0.79 -25.12
N GLY A 57 6.38 0.18 -24.08
CA GLY A 57 6.03 -1.18 -23.63
C GLY A 57 4.89 -1.26 -22.62
N LYS A 58 4.24 -0.14 -22.27
CA LYS A 58 3.14 -0.12 -21.30
C LYS A 58 1.78 -0.14 -21.99
N LEU A 59 0.81 -0.71 -21.29
CA LEU A 59 -0.59 -0.55 -21.65
C LEU A 59 -1.02 0.88 -21.32
N ILE A 60 -1.76 1.50 -22.23
CA ILE A 60 -2.20 2.89 -22.08
C ILE A 60 -3.73 2.96 -22.05
N LEU A 61 -4.29 3.51 -20.97
CA LEU A 61 -5.71 3.83 -20.87
C LEU A 61 -5.93 5.33 -21.12
N ALA A 62 -6.78 5.68 -22.08
CA ALA A 62 -7.30 7.03 -22.23
C ALA A 62 -8.63 7.14 -21.47
N ASP A 63 -8.62 7.81 -20.31
CA ASP A 63 -9.80 7.97 -19.47
C ASP A 63 -10.63 9.17 -19.94
N PHE A 64 -11.25 9.03 -21.11
CA PHE A 64 -12.09 10.08 -21.70
C PHE A 64 -13.43 10.23 -20.99
N LYS A 65 -13.92 9.17 -20.35
CA LYS A 65 -15.31 9.08 -19.86
C LYS A 65 -16.30 9.49 -20.95
N THR A 66 -16.06 8.94 -22.15
CA THR A 66 -16.76 9.26 -23.41
C THR A 66 -18.28 9.30 -23.21
N PRO A 67 -18.94 10.47 -23.33
CA PRO A 67 -20.38 10.58 -23.14
C PRO A 67 -21.18 10.43 -24.43
N ASP A 68 -20.58 10.77 -25.57
CA ASP A 68 -21.17 10.71 -26.91
C ASP A 68 -20.07 10.44 -27.96
N VAL A 69 -20.44 10.28 -29.25
CA VAL A 69 -19.54 10.08 -30.39
C VAL A 69 -18.51 8.95 -30.19
N GLY A 70 -18.96 7.85 -29.59
CA GLY A 70 -18.13 6.78 -29.05
C GLY A 70 -17.11 6.18 -30.03
N GLY A 71 -17.52 5.92 -31.28
CA GLY A 71 -16.60 5.41 -32.30
C GLY A 71 -15.51 6.42 -32.69
N ILE A 72 -15.83 7.72 -32.71
CA ILE A 72 -14.88 8.78 -33.06
C ILE A 72 -13.85 8.96 -31.93
N GLU A 73 -14.30 9.09 -30.69
CA GLU A 73 -13.40 9.24 -29.54
C GLU A 73 -12.52 8.00 -29.33
N ALA A 74 -13.07 6.80 -29.54
CA ALA A 74 -12.29 5.57 -29.54
C ALA A 74 -11.20 5.58 -30.62
N ALA A 75 -11.57 5.92 -31.87
CA ALA A 75 -10.61 6.01 -32.96
C ALA A 75 -9.49 7.02 -32.66
N MET A 76 -9.85 8.22 -32.17
CA MET A 76 -8.90 9.26 -31.80
C MET A 76 -7.90 8.80 -30.72
N ALA A 77 -8.39 8.14 -29.67
CA ALA A 77 -7.53 7.61 -28.61
C ALA A 77 -6.57 6.53 -29.13
N PHE A 78 -7.08 5.59 -29.94
CA PHE A 78 -6.26 4.51 -30.49
C PHE A 78 -5.25 5.00 -31.53
N ASP A 79 -5.62 5.97 -32.37
CA ASP A 79 -4.72 6.63 -33.32
C ASP A 79 -3.60 7.41 -32.59
N ALA A 80 -3.90 7.95 -31.41
CA ALA A 80 -2.91 8.60 -30.54
C ALA A 80 -2.02 7.60 -29.78
N GLY A 81 -2.32 6.30 -29.83
CA GLY A 81 -1.51 5.24 -29.24
C GLY A 81 -2.05 4.62 -27.95
N ALA A 82 -3.29 4.90 -27.56
CA ALA A 82 -3.94 4.21 -26.45
C ALA A 82 -4.23 2.73 -26.78
N ASP A 83 -4.29 1.90 -25.74
CA ASP A 83 -4.71 0.50 -25.83
C ASP A 83 -6.15 0.30 -25.36
N MET A 84 -6.63 1.22 -24.53
CA MET A 84 -7.92 1.12 -23.87
C MET A 84 -8.57 2.51 -23.77
N ILE A 85 -9.90 2.54 -23.72
CA ILE A 85 -10.68 3.76 -23.46
C ILE A 85 -11.74 3.54 -22.38
N THR A 86 -12.18 4.62 -21.73
CA THR A 86 -13.37 4.61 -20.86
C THR A 86 -14.58 5.26 -21.54
N VAL A 87 -15.76 4.66 -21.32
CA VAL A 87 -17.07 5.21 -21.69
C VAL A 87 -17.90 5.36 -20.43
N ILE A 88 -18.48 6.55 -20.20
CA ILE A 88 -19.22 6.81 -18.96
C ILE A 88 -20.56 6.05 -18.95
N GLY A 89 -20.96 5.50 -17.80
CA GLY A 89 -22.17 4.67 -17.70
C GLY A 89 -23.48 5.40 -18.04
N GLY A 90 -23.45 6.73 -18.03
CA GLY A 90 -24.55 7.60 -18.49
C GLY A 90 -24.67 7.74 -20.01
N ALA A 91 -23.73 7.23 -20.80
CA ALA A 91 -23.78 7.30 -22.26
C ALA A 91 -24.96 6.51 -22.83
N ALA A 92 -25.46 6.96 -23.98
CA ALA A 92 -26.49 6.25 -24.73
C ALA A 92 -25.96 4.89 -25.20
N ILE A 93 -26.83 3.87 -25.26
CA ILE A 93 -26.42 2.52 -25.68
C ILE A 93 -25.86 2.50 -27.12
N ALA A 94 -26.31 3.41 -27.99
CA ALA A 94 -25.76 3.57 -29.33
C ALA A 94 -24.29 4.02 -29.29
N THR A 95 -23.96 5.04 -28.49
CA THR A 95 -22.59 5.51 -28.24
C THR A 95 -21.70 4.38 -27.73
N VAL A 96 -22.19 3.62 -26.76
CA VAL A 96 -21.49 2.46 -26.19
C VAL A 96 -21.20 1.39 -27.25
N LYS A 97 -22.18 1.08 -28.11
CA LYS A 97 -22.01 0.12 -29.20
C LYS A 97 -21.00 0.58 -30.24
N GLU A 98 -21.02 1.86 -30.62
CA GLU A 98 -20.07 2.43 -31.59
C GLU A 98 -18.63 2.41 -31.05
N ALA A 99 -18.44 2.80 -29.78
CA ALA A 99 -17.14 2.69 -29.12
C ALA A 99 -16.65 1.24 -29.05
N TYR A 100 -17.53 0.31 -28.66
CA TYR A 100 -17.21 -1.12 -28.59
C TYR A 100 -16.89 -1.73 -29.96
N ALA A 101 -17.63 -1.36 -31.01
CA ALA A 101 -17.35 -1.83 -32.37
C ALA A 101 -15.95 -1.42 -32.83
N GLU A 102 -15.53 -0.18 -32.50
CA GLU A 102 -14.19 0.30 -32.83
C GLU A 102 -13.10 -0.46 -32.07
N THR A 103 -13.34 -0.86 -30.82
CA THR A 103 -12.38 -1.66 -30.06
C THR A 103 -12.21 -3.06 -30.66
N GLN A 104 -13.32 -3.70 -31.05
CA GLN A 104 -13.28 -5.00 -31.73
C GLN A 104 -12.54 -4.92 -33.06
N ARG A 105 -12.78 -3.87 -33.86
CA ARG A 105 -12.12 -3.66 -35.15
C ARG A 105 -10.60 -3.55 -35.02
N ARG A 106 -10.10 -3.00 -33.91
CA ARG A 106 -8.67 -2.74 -33.69
C ARG A 106 -7.98 -3.72 -32.73
N GLY A 107 -8.72 -4.67 -32.15
CA GLY A 107 -8.18 -5.54 -31.09
C GLY A 107 -7.74 -4.76 -29.85
N LYS A 108 -8.50 -3.73 -29.49
CA LYS A 108 -8.31 -2.88 -28.31
C LYS A 108 -9.42 -3.16 -27.29
N GLU A 109 -9.37 -2.52 -26.13
CA GLU A 109 -10.41 -2.73 -25.10
C GLU A 109 -11.14 -1.44 -24.72
N MET A 110 -12.35 -1.61 -24.18
CA MET A 110 -13.18 -0.53 -23.64
C MET A 110 -13.62 -0.93 -22.24
N LEU A 111 -13.64 0.02 -21.32
CA LEU A 111 -14.18 -0.16 -19.99
C LEU A 111 -15.38 0.76 -19.79
N MET A 112 -16.47 0.23 -19.25
CA MET A 112 -17.57 1.08 -18.77
C MET A 112 -17.21 1.67 -17.41
N GLU A 113 -17.25 2.99 -17.31
CA GLU A 113 -16.97 3.74 -16.09
C GLU A 113 -18.26 3.96 -15.29
N LEU A 114 -18.29 3.49 -14.04
CA LEU A 114 -19.50 3.48 -13.21
C LEU A 114 -19.75 4.78 -12.42
N THR A 115 -18.85 5.77 -12.49
CA THR A 115 -19.04 7.06 -11.84
C THR A 115 -20.42 7.66 -12.15
N GLY A 116 -21.21 8.01 -11.12
CA GLY A 116 -22.56 8.58 -11.26
C GLY A 116 -23.67 7.59 -11.66
N VAL A 117 -23.38 6.29 -11.78
CA VAL A 117 -24.40 5.28 -12.13
C VAL A 117 -25.19 4.87 -10.87
N ARG A 118 -26.51 5.11 -10.90
CA ARG A 118 -27.39 4.79 -9.76
C ARG A 118 -27.71 3.29 -9.66
N ASP A 119 -28.19 2.70 -10.75
CA ASP A 119 -28.52 1.27 -10.81
C ASP A 119 -27.43 0.52 -11.61
N ILE A 120 -26.33 0.22 -10.90
CA ILE A 120 -25.15 -0.42 -11.48
C ILE A 120 -25.50 -1.78 -12.09
N ILE A 121 -26.31 -2.59 -11.40
CA ILE A 121 -26.60 -3.96 -11.82
C ILE A 121 -27.51 -3.99 -13.04
N ALA A 122 -28.54 -3.15 -13.10
CA ALA A 122 -29.40 -3.06 -14.28
C ALA A 122 -28.59 -2.65 -15.52
N ARG A 123 -27.76 -1.60 -15.40
CA ARG A 123 -26.92 -1.12 -16.50
C ARG A 123 -25.86 -2.14 -16.91
N ALA A 124 -25.22 -2.79 -15.94
CA ALA A 124 -24.29 -3.88 -16.20
C ALA A 124 -24.97 -5.05 -16.93
N THR A 125 -26.24 -5.33 -16.66
CA THR A 125 -26.98 -6.39 -17.39
C THR A 125 -27.16 -6.02 -18.86
N GLU A 126 -27.53 -4.78 -19.17
CA GLU A 126 -27.67 -4.28 -20.55
C GLU A 126 -26.34 -4.36 -21.32
N TRP A 127 -25.24 -3.95 -20.68
CA TRP A 127 -23.92 -3.97 -21.30
C TRP A 127 -23.40 -5.40 -21.55
N ARG A 128 -23.70 -6.36 -20.66
CA ARG A 128 -23.35 -7.78 -20.89
C ARG A 128 -24.01 -8.34 -22.14
N GLN A 129 -25.27 -7.97 -22.41
CA GLN A 129 -26.02 -8.45 -23.57
C GLN A 129 -25.38 -8.03 -24.91
N ILE A 130 -24.63 -6.93 -24.92
CA ILE A 130 -23.93 -6.44 -26.12
C ILE A 130 -22.44 -6.84 -26.14
N GLY A 131 -22.01 -7.72 -25.23
CA GLY A 131 -20.69 -8.33 -25.23
C GLY A 131 -19.63 -7.62 -24.40
N ILE A 132 -19.96 -6.50 -23.74
CA ILE A 132 -19.00 -5.77 -22.91
C ILE A 132 -18.61 -6.62 -21.71
N ASP A 133 -17.31 -6.66 -21.42
CA ASP A 133 -16.74 -7.54 -20.39
C ASP A 133 -15.79 -6.81 -19.42
N ARG A 134 -15.54 -5.50 -19.58
CA ARG A 134 -14.73 -4.71 -18.63
C ARG A 134 -15.48 -3.52 -18.06
N ILE A 135 -15.26 -3.28 -16.77
CA ILE A 135 -15.89 -2.20 -16.00
C ILE A 135 -14.88 -1.59 -15.03
N VAL A 136 -14.99 -0.28 -14.78
CA VAL A 136 -14.32 0.43 -13.69
C VAL A 136 -15.34 0.74 -12.59
N TYR A 137 -15.16 0.12 -11.42
CA TYR A 137 -15.88 0.47 -10.20
C TYR A 137 -15.08 1.55 -9.46
N HIS A 138 -15.59 2.78 -9.52
CA HIS A 138 -14.96 3.95 -8.92
C HIS A 138 -15.73 4.39 -7.67
N ARG A 139 -15.05 4.42 -6.52
CA ARG A 139 -15.52 5.23 -5.40
C ARG A 139 -15.22 6.70 -5.71
N GLU A 140 -16.27 7.46 -6.00
CA GLU A 140 -16.20 8.83 -6.49
C GLU A 140 -15.29 9.72 -5.63
N TRP A 141 -14.44 10.50 -6.31
CA TRP A 141 -13.46 11.39 -5.67
C TRP A 141 -14.12 12.41 -4.74
N ASP A 142 -15.19 13.06 -5.18
CA ASP A 142 -15.88 14.09 -4.39
C ASP A 142 -16.62 13.48 -3.20
N ALA A 143 -17.16 12.27 -3.36
CA ALA A 143 -17.77 11.51 -2.25
C ALA A 143 -16.71 11.09 -1.22
N GLN A 144 -15.49 10.78 -1.65
CA GLN A 144 -14.36 10.53 -0.75
C GLN A 144 -14.00 11.79 0.05
N SER A 145 -13.94 12.96 -0.60
CA SER A 145 -13.73 14.24 0.10
C SER A 145 -14.87 14.58 1.07
N ALA A 146 -16.06 14.02 0.87
CA ALA A 146 -17.20 14.12 1.79
C ALA A 146 -17.25 13.01 2.86
N GLY A 147 -16.22 12.17 2.98
CA GLY A 147 -16.10 11.17 4.05
C GLY A 147 -16.67 9.77 3.73
N ARG A 148 -17.00 9.46 2.47
CA ARG A 148 -17.44 8.11 2.08
C ARG A 148 -16.28 7.11 2.14
N GLU A 149 -16.42 6.09 2.98
CA GLU A 149 -15.47 4.97 3.05
C GLU A 149 -15.88 3.81 2.12
N TRP A 150 -14.98 2.84 1.96
CA TRP A 150 -15.32 1.58 1.31
C TRP A 150 -16.08 0.70 2.28
N GLY A 151 -17.23 0.18 1.86
CA GLY A 151 -18.09 -0.67 2.67
C GLY A 151 -18.33 -2.05 2.06
N GLU A 152 -18.87 -2.96 2.87
CA GLU A 152 -19.25 -4.31 2.41
C GLU A 152 -20.29 -4.27 1.27
N ASP A 153 -21.11 -3.22 1.18
CA ASP A 153 -22.06 -3.03 0.07
C ASP A 153 -21.34 -2.77 -1.28
N ASP A 154 -20.24 -2.01 -1.27
CA ASP A 154 -19.39 -1.83 -2.46
C ASP A 154 -18.82 -3.18 -2.88
N LYS A 155 -18.28 -3.93 -1.90
CA LYS A 155 -17.67 -5.24 -2.09
C LYS A 155 -18.67 -6.28 -2.60
N ALA A 156 -19.91 -6.26 -2.10
CA ALA A 156 -21.00 -7.10 -2.57
C ALA A 156 -21.36 -6.79 -4.02
N THR A 157 -21.45 -5.50 -4.38
CA THR A 157 -21.71 -5.06 -5.76
C THR A 157 -20.59 -5.49 -6.71
N ILE A 158 -19.32 -5.29 -6.32
CA ILE A 158 -18.17 -5.73 -7.11
C ILE A 158 -18.19 -7.24 -7.31
N ARG A 159 -18.47 -8.02 -6.25
CA ARG A 159 -18.59 -9.48 -6.33
C ARG A 159 -19.71 -9.90 -7.30
N GLN A 160 -20.85 -9.20 -7.28
CA GLN A 160 -21.94 -9.46 -8.21
C GLN A 160 -21.52 -9.17 -9.66
N LEU A 161 -20.81 -8.06 -9.93
CA LEU A 161 -20.29 -7.76 -11.26
C LEU A 161 -19.30 -8.83 -11.76
N ILE A 162 -18.39 -9.30 -10.89
CA ILE A 162 -17.48 -10.41 -11.22
C ILE A 162 -18.28 -11.67 -11.56
N ASN A 163 -19.30 -12.01 -10.77
CA ASN A 163 -20.17 -13.18 -11.04
C ASN A 163 -20.98 -13.05 -12.35
N MET A 164 -21.26 -11.83 -12.81
CA MET A 164 -21.86 -11.57 -14.13
C MET A 164 -20.85 -11.76 -15.29
N GLY A 165 -19.58 -12.04 -14.99
CA GLY A 165 -18.51 -12.28 -15.95
C GLY A 165 -17.72 -11.04 -16.33
N TYR A 166 -17.79 -9.95 -15.54
CA TYR A 166 -16.98 -8.77 -15.78
C TYR A 166 -15.56 -8.92 -15.25
N ARG A 167 -14.59 -8.49 -16.05
CA ARG A 167 -13.24 -8.11 -15.60
C ARG A 167 -13.34 -6.75 -14.92
N VAL A 168 -13.46 -6.76 -13.59
CA VAL A 168 -13.66 -5.53 -12.81
C VAL A 168 -12.31 -4.86 -12.51
N THR A 169 -12.26 -3.55 -12.73
CA THR A 169 -11.20 -2.66 -12.28
C THR A 169 -11.70 -1.88 -11.07
N ILE A 170 -10.91 -1.77 -10.00
CA ILE A 170 -11.30 -1.07 -8.77
C ILE A 170 -10.44 0.19 -8.63
N THR A 171 -11.08 1.32 -8.32
CA THR A 171 -10.41 2.61 -8.11
C THR A 171 -11.17 3.50 -7.13
N GLY A 172 -10.50 4.52 -6.60
CA GLY A 172 -11.10 5.50 -5.67
C GLY A 172 -10.39 5.52 -4.32
N GLY A 173 -9.28 6.26 -4.25
CA GLY A 173 -8.49 6.42 -3.02
C GLY A 173 -7.92 5.10 -2.49
N LEU A 174 -7.51 4.19 -3.38
CA LEU A 174 -6.85 2.95 -3.00
C LEU A 174 -5.47 3.24 -2.40
N THR A 175 -5.23 2.73 -1.20
CA THR A 175 -3.97 2.80 -0.46
C THR A 175 -3.47 1.39 -0.15
N LEU A 176 -2.21 1.28 0.29
CA LEU A 176 -1.58 -0.01 0.59
C LEU A 176 -2.33 -0.80 1.68
N ASP A 177 -2.79 -0.10 2.72
CA ASP A 177 -3.56 -0.61 3.85
C ASP A 177 -4.98 -1.07 3.49
N LEU A 178 -5.52 -0.57 2.38
CA LEU A 178 -6.85 -0.95 1.90
C LEU A 178 -6.84 -2.19 1.00
N LEU A 179 -5.70 -2.57 0.42
CA LEU A 179 -5.63 -3.73 -0.48
C LEU A 179 -6.19 -5.04 0.11
N PRO A 180 -5.94 -5.38 1.40
CA PRO A 180 -6.51 -6.59 2.01
C PRO A 180 -8.05 -6.64 1.98
N PHE A 181 -8.72 -5.49 2.00
CA PHE A 181 -10.18 -5.41 1.93
C PHE A 181 -10.72 -6.03 0.62
N PHE A 182 -9.95 -6.01 -0.47
CA PHE A 182 -10.36 -6.54 -1.77
C PHE A 182 -9.75 -7.92 -2.10
N ALA A 183 -8.89 -8.49 -1.26
CA ALA A 183 -8.07 -9.68 -1.56
C ALA A 183 -8.88 -10.97 -1.86
N ASP A 184 -10.12 -11.05 -1.36
CA ASP A 184 -11.04 -12.14 -1.65
C ASP A 184 -11.81 -11.97 -2.98
N LEU A 185 -11.69 -10.82 -3.65
CA LEU A 185 -12.30 -10.56 -4.96
C LEU A 185 -11.33 -10.89 -6.10
N GLU A 186 -11.87 -11.38 -7.22
CA GLU A 186 -11.13 -11.58 -8.47
C GLU A 186 -11.07 -10.28 -9.28
N ALA A 187 -10.45 -9.25 -8.72
CA ALA A 187 -10.20 -8.00 -9.42
C ALA A 187 -9.20 -8.20 -10.57
N SER A 188 -9.42 -7.55 -11.71
CA SER A 188 -8.52 -7.60 -12.85
C SER A 188 -7.44 -6.51 -12.82
N VAL A 189 -7.79 -5.33 -12.32
CA VAL A 189 -6.91 -4.16 -12.24
C VAL A 189 -7.21 -3.38 -10.96
N LEU A 190 -6.18 -2.86 -10.31
CA LEU A 190 -6.27 -1.90 -9.21
C LEU A 190 -5.62 -0.59 -9.64
N ILE A 191 -6.39 0.50 -9.61
CA ILE A 191 -5.89 1.83 -10.01
C ILE A 191 -5.50 2.61 -8.75
N CYS A 192 -4.26 3.09 -8.73
CA CYS A 192 -3.73 3.96 -7.70
C CYS A 192 -3.35 5.31 -8.31
N GLY A 193 -3.73 6.41 -7.63
CA GLY A 193 -3.39 7.77 -8.03
C GLY A 193 -2.48 8.41 -6.99
N ARG A 194 -3.08 9.18 -6.07
CA ARG A 194 -2.39 9.92 -5.00
C ARG A 194 -1.52 9.06 -4.09
N SER A 195 -1.94 7.82 -3.81
CA SER A 195 -1.17 6.84 -3.02
C SER A 195 0.18 6.46 -3.65
N ILE A 196 0.41 6.84 -4.90
CA ILE A 196 1.70 6.76 -5.59
C ILE A 196 2.23 8.17 -5.84
N ARG A 197 1.47 9.03 -6.54
CA ARG A 197 1.96 10.30 -7.09
C ARG A 197 2.29 11.37 -6.05
N GLU A 198 1.67 11.32 -4.88
CA GLU A 198 1.86 12.30 -3.79
C GLU A 198 2.79 11.77 -2.69
N GLN A 199 3.40 10.60 -2.90
CA GLN A 199 4.38 10.05 -1.97
C GLN A 199 5.76 10.70 -2.17
N PRO A 200 6.58 10.82 -1.10
CA PRO A 200 7.96 11.33 -1.23
C PRO A 200 8.80 10.54 -2.23
N ASP A 201 8.60 9.22 -2.30
CA ASP A 201 9.17 8.35 -3.33
C ASP A 201 8.05 7.58 -4.05
N PRO A 202 7.53 8.13 -5.17
CA PRO A 202 6.45 7.51 -5.94
C PRO A 202 6.80 6.12 -6.48
N ARG A 203 8.07 5.90 -6.85
CA ARG A 203 8.50 4.60 -7.38
C ARG A 203 8.49 3.55 -6.28
N ALA A 204 9.03 3.87 -5.10
CA ALA A 204 8.98 2.96 -3.95
C ALA A 204 7.53 2.66 -3.53
N ALA A 205 6.64 3.66 -3.55
CA ALA A 205 5.23 3.47 -3.26
C ALA A 205 4.54 2.53 -4.26
N ALA A 206 4.75 2.73 -5.56
CA ALA A 206 4.24 1.84 -6.60
C ALA A 206 4.76 0.41 -6.44
N ARG A 207 6.05 0.24 -6.15
CA ARG A 207 6.67 -1.06 -5.89
C ARG A 207 6.07 -1.76 -4.67
N ALA A 208 5.83 -1.03 -3.58
CA ALA A 208 5.22 -1.59 -2.36
C ALA A 208 3.81 -2.11 -2.65
N ILE A 209 3.00 -1.34 -3.38
CA ILE A 209 1.66 -1.75 -3.82
C ILE A 209 1.75 -2.99 -4.72
N ARG A 210 2.64 -3.00 -5.72
CA ARG A 210 2.83 -4.16 -6.61
C ARG A 210 3.15 -5.44 -5.84
N LEU A 211 4.05 -5.37 -4.86
CA LEU A 211 4.44 -6.51 -4.02
C LEU A 211 3.28 -6.99 -3.15
N ALA A 212 2.51 -6.07 -2.55
CA ALA A 212 1.34 -6.42 -1.76
C ALA A 212 0.24 -7.09 -2.60
N ILE A 213 0.01 -6.62 -3.83
CA ILE A 213 -0.92 -7.26 -4.78
C ILE A 213 -0.47 -8.70 -5.08
N ALA A 214 0.83 -8.90 -5.36
CA ALA A 214 1.37 -10.23 -5.63
C ALA A 214 1.22 -11.16 -4.41
N ASP A 215 1.48 -10.69 -3.20
CA ASP A 215 1.34 -11.47 -1.98
C ASP A 215 -0.13 -11.88 -1.73
N LEU A 216 -1.05 -10.90 -1.75
CA LEU A 216 -2.46 -11.10 -1.43
C LEU A 216 -3.21 -11.97 -2.47
N TRP A 217 -2.84 -11.91 -3.76
CA TRP A 217 -3.53 -12.64 -4.83
C TRP A 217 -2.81 -13.90 -5.36
N SER A 218 -1.55 -14.16 -4.99
CA SER A 218 -0.81 -15.36 -5.47
C SER A 218 -1.30 -16.69 -4.90
N GLY A 219 -2.26 -16.69 -3.96
CA GLY A 219 -2.87 -17.91 -3.43
C GLY A 219 -1.89 -18.77 -2.62
N SER A 220 -0.81 -18.17 -2.11
CA SER A 220 0.05 -18.79 -1.11
C SER A 220 -0.81 -19.02 0.14
N ASN A 221 -1.23 -20.27 0.28
CA ASN A 221 -2.06 -20.80 1.35
C ASN A 221 -1.25 -20.75 2.65
N SER A 222 -1.08 -19.57 3.22
CA SER A 222 -0.82 -19.45 4.64
C SER A 222 -2.19 -19.58 5.31
N ASN A 223 -2.36 -20.66 6.04
CA ASN A 223 -3.38 -20.79 7.07
C ASN A 223 -3.22 -19.61 8.04
N VAL A 224 -3.78 -18.45 7.69
CA VAL A 224 -3.95 -17.34 8.61
C VAL A 224 -5.30 -17.53 9.29
N ARG A 225 -5.34 -18.54 10.16
CA ARG A 225 -6.21 -18.45 11.33
C ARG A 225 -5.64 -17.29 12.18
N SER A 226 -6.35 -16.17 12.24
CA SER A 226 -6.23 -15.18 13.31
C SER A 226 -4.79 -14.70 13.61
N SER A 227 -4.18 -13.94 12.69
CA SER A 227 -2.86 -13.28 12.95
C SER A 227 -2.93 -11.76 13.16
N SER A 228 -4.10 -11.12 13.01
CA SER A 228 -4.23 -9.67 13.22
C SER A 228 -3.98 -9.25 14.68
N VAL A 229 -4.18 -10.14 15.64
CA VAL A 229 -3.95 -9.89 17.08
C VAL A 229 -2.47 -10.09 17.49
N ARG A 230 -1.71 -10.93 16.77
CA ARG A 230 -0.30 -11.20 17.08
C ARG A 230 0.67 -10.19 16.45
N SER A 231 0.34 -9.64 15.28
CA SER A 231 1.20 -8.61 14.68
C SER A 231 1.07 -7.26 15.42
N SER A 232 -0.10 -6.94 15.97
CA SER A 232 -0.28 -5.75 16.80
C SER A 232 0.48 -5.83 18.12
N SER A 233 0.48 -6.98 18.81
CA SER A 233 1.18 -7.12 20.10
C SER A 233 2.70 -7.09 19.99
N VAL A 234 3.28 -7.67 18.92
CA VAL A 234 4.71 -7.57 18.62
C VAL A 234 5.12 -6.13 18.30
N ASP A 235 4.26 -5.40 17.58
CA ASP A 235 4.53 -4.02 17.19
C ASP A 235 4.44 -3.07 18.40
N LEU A 236 3.42 -3.22 19.26
CA LEU A 236 3.30 -2.47 20.52
C LEU A 236 4.46 -2.78 21.49
N ALA A 237 4.87 -4.04 21.59
CA ALA A 237 6.02 -4.44 22.41
C ALA A 237 7.34 -3.82 21.90
N ALA A 238 7.57 -3.85 20.57
CA ALA A 238 8.71 -3.17 19.97
C ALA A 238 8.63 -1.65 20.15
N LYS A 239 7.43 -1.06 20.19
CA LYS A 239 7.19 0.35 20.48
C LYS A 239 7.59 0.70 21.91
N ALA A 240 7.07 -0.04 22.88
CA ALA A 240 7.35 0.15 24.29
C ALA A 240 8.86 0.04 24.61
N ILE A 241 9.58 -0.94 24.05
CA ILE A 241 11.03 -1.05 24.24
C ILE A 241 11.74 0.21 23.77
N ARG A 242 11.47 0.71 22.56
CA ARG A 242 12.22 1.83 21.96
C ARG A 242 12.03 3.14 22.70
N TRP A 243 10.80 3.46 23.06
CA TRP A 243 10.52 4.65 23.86
C TRP A 243 11.12 4.48 25.26
N GLY A 244 11.04 3.29 25.85
CA GLY A 244 11.67 2.97 27.13
C GLY A 244 13.18 3.20 27.12
N VAL A 245 13.94 2.66 26.17
CA VAL A 245 15.40 2.90 26.10
C VAL A 245 15.77 4.34 25.74
N SER A 246 14.93 5.05 24.97
CA SER A 246 15.11 6.48 24.71
C SER A 246 14.99 7.30 26.00
N GLU A 247 13.97 7.03 26.83
CA GLU A 247 13.82 7.67 28.14
C GLU A 247 14.96 7.34 29.11
N MET A 248 15.62 6.18 28.96
CA MET A 248 16.85 5.87 29.70
C MET A 248 18.07 6.68 29.26
N GLY A 249 17.96 7.51 28.21
CA GLY A 249 19.05 8.33 27.67
C GLY A 249 20.00 7.57 26.75
N LEU A 250 19.60 6.39 26.23
CA LEU A 250 20.40 5.62 25.31
C LEU A 250 20.16 6.03 23.86
N SER A 251 21.22 6.02 23.05
CA SER A 251 21.12 6.31 21.62
C SER A 251 20.85 5.04 20.82
N LEU A 252 19.79 5.03 20.01
CA LEU A 252 19.55 3.99 19.02
C LEU A 252 20.60 4.12 17.90
N VAL A 253 21.13 2.99 17.41
CA VAL A 253 22.20 2.98 16.38
C VAL A 253 21.64 3.41 15.03
N THR A 254 20.40 3.01 14.76
CA THR A 254 19.56 3.58 13.71
C THR A 254 18.69 4.66 14.34
N ASP A 255 18.94 5.91 13.96
CA ASP A 255 18.01 6.99 14.22
C ASP A 255 16.79 6.76 13.31
N GLY A 256 15.63 6.47 13.90
CA GLY A 256 14.37 6.31 13.16
C GLY A 256 13.95 7.52 12.35
N ARG A 257 14.60 8.68 12.56
CA ARG A 257 14.30 9.95 11.87
C ARG A 257 14.74 9.97 10.41
N ASP A 258 15.81 9.26 10.05
CA ASP A 258 16.32 9.18 8.65
C ASP A 258 15.95 7.84 7.97
N CYS A 259 15.00 7.10 8.55
CA CYS A 259 14.38 5.93 7.93
C CYS A 259 13.41 6.38 6.84
N PRO A 260 13.45 5.82 5.63
CA PRO A 260 12.51 6.20 4.56
C PRO A 260 11.03 5.81 4.84
N GLY A 261 10.73 5.11 5.95
CA GLY A 261 9.40 5.00 6.56
C GLY A 261 8.52 3.83 6.08
N CYS A 262 7.94 3.11 7.04
CA CYS A 262 6.80 2.17 6.93
C CYS A 262 5.96 2.43 8.20
N ASN A 263 4.71 2.85 8.08
CA ASN A 263 3.83 3.15 9.23
C ASN A 263 3.23 1.89 9.88
N SER A 264 4.07 0.91 10.25
CA SER A 264 3.75 -0.05 11.31
C SER A 264 4.23 0.54 12.64
N ALA A 265 3.52 0.23 13.74
CA ALA A 265 3.67 0.87 15.03
C ALA A 265 5.04 0.70 15.72
N ASN A 266 6.07 0.14 15.06
CA ASN A 266 7.46 0.59 15.16
C ASN A 266 8.40 -0.38 14.42
N ARG A 267 8.93 -0.12 13.20
CA ARG A 267 10.10 -0.92 12.72
C ARG A 267 10.97 -0.34 11.60
N PHE A 268 12.27 -0.62 11.73
CA PHE A 268 13.12 -1.09 10.63
C PHE A 268 13.03 -2.63 10.56
N CYS A 269 12.99 -3.23 9.36
CA CYS A 269 12.67 -4.66 9.16
C CYS A 269 13.94 -5.54 9.20
N ARG A 270 13.99 -6.74 9.81
CA ARG A 270 13.11 -7.92 9.64
C ARG A 270 13.01 -8.74 10.96
N GLY A 271 12.00 -8.56 11.83
CA GLY A 271 11.78 -9.44 13.01
C GLY A 271 11.69 -8.84 14.45
N SER A 272 11.71 -7.51 14.65
CA SER A 272 11.55 -6.73 15.94
C SER A 272 12.75 -6.64 16.86
N ARG A 273 13.93 -6.60 16.25
CA ARG A 273 15.18 -6.19 16.88
C ARG A 273 15.33 -4.67 17.03
N THR A 274 15.84 -4.21 18.16
CA THR A 274 16.16 -2.82 18.49
C THR A 274 17.64 -2.70 18.82
N ASP A 275 18.43 -2.09 17.95
CA ASP A 275 19.88 -1.91 18.11
C ASP A 275 20.22 -0.60 18.82
N ILE A 276 21.00 -0.70 19.89
CA ILE A 276 21.29 0.38 20.85
C ILE A 276 22.79 0.54 21.00
N ARG A 277 23.26 1.79 20.87
CA ARG A 277 24.66 2.14 21.07
C ARG A 277 24.98 2.08 22.55
N ILE A 278 26.05 1.36 22.89
CA ILE A 278 26.58 1.36 24.26
C ILE A 278 27.27 2.71 24.53
N PRO A 279 26.93 3.42 25.62
CA PRO A 279 27.60 4.66 25.99
C PRO A 279 29.13 4.51 26.10
N SER A 280 29.84 5.60 25.79
CA SER A 280 31.30 5.62 25.83
C SER A 280 31.81 5.49 27.27
N GLY A 281 32.91 4.77 27.48
CA GLY A 281 33.49 4.55 28.81
C GLY A 281 32.93 3.36 29.59
N ILE A 282 31.93 2.66 29.04
CA ILE A 282 31.38 1.43 29.61
C ILE A 282 32.14 0.20 29.10
N ASP A 283 32.56 -0.69 30.01
CA ASP A 283 33.04 -2.02 29.65
C ASP A 283 31.87 -2.85 29.09
N ARG A 284 31.93 -3.12 27.78
CA ARG A 284 30.89 -3.82 27.02
C ARG A 284 30.66 -5.25 27.52
N GLN A 285 31.71 -5.96 27.90
CA GLN A 285 31.60 -7.34 28.36
C GLN A 285 31.03 -7.38 29.77
N GLN A 286 31.44 -6.45 30.64
CA GLN A 286 30.85 -6.31 31.97
C GLN A 286 29.37 -5.94 31.88
N PHE A 287 29.01 -4.96 31.05
CA PHE A 287 27.63 -4.56 30.82
C PHE A 287 26.79 -5.74 30.32
N PHE A 288 27.23 -6.43 29.28
CA PHE A 288 26.47 -7.56 28.72
C PHE A 288 26.31 -8.70 29.74
N ARG A 289 27.34 -9.02 30.53
CA ARG A 289 27.23 -9.99 31.63
C ARG A 289 26.20 -9.56 32.67
N GLN A 290 26.18 -8.28 33.04
CA GLN A 290 25.17 -7.76 33.94
C GLN A 290 23.77 -7.82 33.32
N LEU A 291 23.62 -7.49 32.04
CA LEU A 291 22.34 -7.60 31.35
C LEU A 291 21.80 -9.02 31.41
N ILE A 292 22.59 -10.01 30.98
CA ILE A 292 22.18 -11.41 31.01
C ILE A 292 21.87 -11.90 32.44
N ALA A 293 22.65 -11.49 33.43
CA ALA A 293 22.48 -11.93 34.82
C ALA A 293 21.21 -11.37 35.51
N ASN A 294 20.60 -10.31 34.96
CA ASN A 294 19.41 -9.68 35.54
C ASN A 294 18.15 -9.91 34.67
N MET A 295 18.22 -10.74 33.62
CA MET A 295 17.06 -11.15 32.81
C MET A 295 16.33 -12.37 33.38
N GLY A 296 15.06 -12.55 32.98
CA GLY A 296 14.26 -13.72 33.33
C GLY A 296 14.76 -15.01 32.63
N THR A 297 14.39 -16.16 33.17
CA THR A 297 14.74 -17.47 32.58
C THR A 297 14.14 -17.63 31.18
N GLY A 298 14.99 -17.80 30.16
CA GLY A 298 14.57 -18.02 28.77
C GLY A 298 14.57 -16.79 27.86
N GLU A 299 14.93 -15.60 28.37
CA GLU A 299 14.99 -14.35 27.60
C GLU A 299 16.34 -14.14 26.86
N SER A 300 17.33 -15.01 27.11
CA SER A 300 18.68 -14.92 26.51
C SER A 300 18.73 -14.85 24.97
N PRO A 301 17.83 -15.50 24.20
CA PRO A 301 17.83 -15.37 22.74
C PRO A 301 17.43 -13.98 22.23
N ALA A 302 16.75 -13.18 23.07
CA ALA A 302 16.26 -11.85 22.74
C ALA A 302 17.33 -10.76 22.88
N VAL A 303 18.55 -11.09 23.32
CA VAL A 303 19.59 -10.08 23.57
C VAL A 303 20.93 -10.54 23.02
N GLY A 304 21.65 -9.64 22.35
CA GLY A 304 22.98 -9.94 21.84
C GLY A 304 23.80 -8.70 21.56
N MET A 305 25.06 -8.93 21.19
CA MET A 305 26.01 -7.89 20.82
C MET A 305 26.23 -7.91 19.31
N ASP A 306 26.26 -6.74 18.69
CA ASP A 306 26.68 -6.57 17.31
C ASP A 306 28.21 -6.37 17.22
N ALA A 307 28.79 -6.77 16.09
CA ALA A 307 30.22 -6.65 15.80
C ALA A 307 30.72 -5.20 15.89
N ASN A 308 29.82 -4.22 15.69
CA ASN A 308 30.14 -2.79 15.74
C ASN A 308 30.12 -2.21 17.17
N GLY A 309 30.00 -3.03 18.20
CA GLY A 309 30.04 -2.59 19.60
C GLY A 309 28.73 -2.03 20.15
N SER A 310 27.63 -2.31 19.47
CA SER A 310 26.26 -2.04 19.92
C SER A 310 25.64 -3.31 20.49
N PHE A 311 24.55 -3.19 21.25
CA PHE A 311 23.76 -4.34 21.68
C PHE A 311 22.36 -4.25 21.09
N TYR A 312 21.63 -5.36 21.08
CA TYR A 312 20.26 -5.39 20.57
C TYR A 312 19.29 -6.05 21.54
N LEU A 313 18.02 -5.64 21.44
CA LEU A 313 16.88 -6.25 22.07
C LEU A 313 15.90 -6.73 20.98
N ASP A 314 15.74 -8.03 20.82
CA ASP A 314 14.89 -8.68 19.82
C ASP A 314 13.62 -9.25 20.44
N VAL A 315 12.55 -8.46 20.35
CA VAL A 315 11.23 -8.80 20.87
C VAL A 315 10.65 -10.02 20.14
N GLY A 316 11.03 -10.26 18.88
CA GLY A 316 10.55 -11.41 18.11
C GLY A 316 11.11 -12.74 18.60
N ALA A 317 12.18 -12.71 19.39
CA ALA A 317 12.83 -13.87 19.99
C ALA A 317 12.43 -14.11 21.45
N LEU A 318 11.50 -13.32 22.02
CA LEU A 318 10.99 -13.54 23.37
C LEU A 318 10.03 -14.74 23.42
N PRO A 319 10.10 -15.59 24.46
CA PRO A 319 9.23 -16.75 24.60
C PRO A 319 7.77 -16.36 24.93
N LEU A 320 7.56 -15.23 25.61
CA LEU A 320 6.26 -14.65 25.95
C LEU A 320 6.23 -13.16 25.59
N LEU A 321 5.18 -12.74 24.89
CA LEU A 321 4.93 -11.36 24.49
C LEU A 321 3.82 -10.76 25.34
N ASN A 322 4.12 -10.46 26.60
CA ASN A 322 3.23 -9.78 27.53
C ASN A 322 3.95 -8.63 28.23
N GLU A 323 3.18 -7.75 28.87
CA GLU A 323 3.69 -6.56 29.53
C GLU A 323 4.80 -6.85 30.54
N ASN A 324 4.63 -7.86 31.39
CA ASN A 324 5.62 -8.21 32.41
C ASN A 324 6.98 -8.59 31.79
N SER A 325 7.00 -9.33 30.68
CA SER A 325 8.23 -9.69 29.97
C SER A 325 8.92 -8.45 29.37
N ILE A 326 8.16 -7.52 28.79
CA ILE A 326 8.70 -6.29 28.21
C ILE A 326 9.27 -5.35 29.28
N LEU A 327 8.54 -5.16 30.38
CA LEU A 327 8.98 -4.35 31.51
C LEU A 327 10.18 -4.97 32.23
N SER A 328 10.22 -6.31 32.35
CA SER A 328 11.37 -7.02 32.92
C SER A 328 12.64 -6.82 32.10
N LEU A 329 12.54 -6.88 30.76
CA LEU A 329 13.67 -6.65 29.86
C LEU A 329 14.22 -5.20 29.95
N LEU A 330 13.34 -4.20 30.03
CA LEU A 330 13.74 -2.81 30.26
C LEU A 330 14.36 -2.63 31.66
N SER A 331 13.79 -3.26 32.69
CA SER A 331 14.32 -3.22 34.05
C SER A 331 15.73 -3.83 34.10
N ALA A 332 15.94 -5.01 33.51
CA ALA A 332 17.24 -5.65 33.39
C ALA A 332 18.27 -4.75 32.68
N THR A 333 17.86 -4.10 31.60
CA THR A 333 18.69 -3.13 30.86
C THR A 333 19.09 -1.95 31.75
N SER A 334 18.14 -1.37 32.49
CA SER A 334 18.42 -0.27 33.41
C SER A 334 19.35 -0.68 34.56
N VAL A 335 19.13 -1.84 35.18
CA VAL A 335 19.97 -2.33 36.29
C VAL A 335 21.40 -2.61 35.79
N ALA A 336 21.54 -3.17 34.59
CA ALA A 336 22.85 -3.42 33.99
C ALA A 336 23.63 -2.12 33.76
N LEU A 337 22.96 -1.07 33.26
CA LEU A 337 23.55 0.26 33.06
C LEU A 337 23.98 0.90 34.38
N GLN A 338 23.14 0.85 35.41
CA GLN A 338 23.47 1.39 36.74
C GLN A 338 24.68 0.69 37.37
N LYS A 339 24.79 -0.63 37.21
CA LYS A 339 25.93 -1.42 37.73
C LYS A 339 27.26 -1.13 37.03
N VAL A 340 27.23 -0.59 35.81
CA VAL A 340 28.42 -0.11 35.11
C VAL A 340 28.61 1.40 35.22
N GLY A 341 27.92 2.05 36.17
CA GLY A 341 28.09 3.46 36.49
C GLY A 341 27.37 4.42 35.54
N GLN A 342 26.47 3.93 34.69
CA GLN A 342 25.67 4.77 33.78
C GLN A 342 24.34 5.16 34.43
N PRO A 343 24.08 6.47 34.63
CA PRO A 343 22.78 6.94 35.11
C PRO A 343 21.66 6.62 34.12
N THR A 344 20.47 6.26 34.62
CA THR A 344 19.29 5.96 33.80
C THR A 344 18.03 6.55 34.44
N ASN A 345 17.07 6.98 33.61
CA ASN A 345 15.73 7.38 34.07
C ASN A 345 14.75 6.20 34.00
N THR A 346 14.95 5.22 34.89
CA THR A 346 14.15 3.98 34.90
C THR A 346 12.66 4.25 35.03
N ARG A 347 12.26 5.25 35.83
CA ARG A 347 10.85 5.57 36.07
C ARG A 347 10.16 6.04 34.79
N ALA A 348 10.74 7.02 34.09
CA ALA A 348 10.18 7.50 32.83
C ALA A 348 10.09 6.39 31.78
N ALA A 349 11.13 5.55 31.69
CA ALA A 349 11.16 4.41 30.80
C ALA A 349 10.05 3.39 31.07
N MET A 350 9.78 3.05 32.33
CA MET A 350 8.67 2.16 32.67
C MET A 350 7.31 2.80 32.39
N THR A 351 7.13 4.09 32.73
CA THR A 351 5.86 4.80 32.52
C THR A 351 5.49 4.88 31.05
N VAL A 352 6.43 5.25 30.17
CA VAL A 352 6.14 5.35 28.73
C VAL A 352 5.84 3.97 28.12
N ALA A 353 6.56 2.93 28.55
CA ALA A 353 6.34 1.56 28.09
C ALA A 353 4.96 1.02 28.51
N HIS A 354 4.57 1.23 29.78
CA HIS A 354 3.26 0.84 30.29
C HIS A 354 2.12 1.53 29.53
N ASN A 355 2.23 2.84 29.30
CA ASN A 355 1.22 3.60 28.55
C ASN A 355 1.05 3.06 27.13
N ILE A 356 2.16 2.79 26.43
CA ILE A 356 2.13 2.26 25.06
C ILE A 356 1.54 0.85 24.98
N LEU A 357 1.76 0.01 26.00
CA LEU A 357 1.23 -1.36 26.04
C LEU A 357 -0.25 -1.42 26.46
N SER A 358 -0.77 -0.31 26.98
CA SER A 358 -2.17 -0.16 27.43
C SER A 358 -3.08 0.51 26.38
N GLU A 359 -2.50 1.01 25.27
CA GLU A 359 -3.20 1.46 24.05
C GLU A 359 -3.70 0.27 23.22
#